data_AF-A0A059L9Y2-F1
#
_entry.id   AF-A0A059L9Y2-F1
#
_cell.length_a   1.000
_cell.length_b   1.000
_cell.length_c   1.000
_cell.angle_alpha   90.00
_cell.angle_beta   90.00
_cell.angle_gamma   90.00
#
_symmetry.space_group_name_H-M   'P 1'
#
loop_
_entity.id
_entity.type
_entity.pdbx_description
1 polymer ?
#
loop_
_entity_poly.entity_id
_entity_poly.type
_entity_poly.pdbx_seq_one_letter_code
_entity_poly.pdbx_strand_id
1 'polypeptide(L)'
;MIRIDSIWLATEPMDMRAGTETALASVIAVFGAAKPHCAYLFANRRATGMKILVHDGFGIWLAARRLNQGKFHWPGIRHGSEMELDA
;
A
#
# COMPACT_ATOMS: atom_id res chain seq x y z
N MET A 1 16.26 10.93 6.08
CA MET A 1 15.20 10.05 6.64
C MET A 1 13.92 10.31 5.86
N ILE A 2 13.20 9.29 5.40
CA ILE A 2 11.94 9.48 4.65
C ILE A 2 10.84 9.85 5.65
N ARG A 3 10.21 11.01 5.47
CA ARG A 3 9.09 11.48 6.29
C ARG A 3 7.79 10.83 5.81
N ILE A 4 7.02 10.28 6.75
CA ILE A 4 5.69 9.69 6.52
C ILE A 4 4.75 10.27 7.58
N ASP A 5 3.75 11.01 7.12
CA ASP A 5 2.75 11.70 7.97
C ASP A 5 1.46 10.86 8.11
N SER A 6 1.04 10.18 7.05
CA SER A 6 -0.14 9.29 7.06
C SER A 6 0.16 7.96 6.38
N ILE A 7 -0.52 6.91 6.84
CA ILE A 7 -0.43 5.57 6.28
C ILE A 7 -1.83 5.11 5.88
N TRP A 8 -1.98 4.73 4.63
CA TRP A 8 -3.23 4.28 4.03
C TRP A 8 -3.10 2.84 3.57
N LEU A 9 -4.17 2.07 3.73
CA LEU A 9 -4.20 0.65 3.44
C LEU A 9 -5.35 0.34 2.49
N ALA A 10 -5.06 -0.33 1.37
CA ALA A 10 -6.07 -0.80 0.42
C ALA A 10 -6.59 -2.17 0.85
N THR A 11 -7.90 -2.35 0.99
CA THR A 11 -8.46 -3.66 1.38
C THR A 11 -8.50 -4.65 0.21
N GLU A 12 -8.51 -4.13 -1.02
CA GLU A 12 -8.47 -4.94 -2.24
C GLU A 12 -7.06 -5.48 -2.53
N PRO A 13 -6.95 -6.74 -2.98
CA PRO A 13 -5.65 -7.37 -3.20
C PRO A 13 -4.97 -6.86 -4.47
N MET A 14 -3.67 -6.61 -4.39
CA MET A 14 -2.80 -6.26 -5.52
C MET A 14 -2.04 -7.47 -6.05
N ASP A 15 -1.82 -7.52 -7.37
CA ASP A 15 -0.85 -8.45 -7.96
C ASP A 15 0.57 -8.03 -7.56
N MET A 16 1.32 -8.92 -6.92
CA MET A 16 2.69 -8.63 -6.47
C MET A 16 3.70 -8.47 -7.61
N ARG A 17 3.31 -8.78 -8.85
CA ARG A 17 4.08 -8.48 -10.06
C ARG A 17 3.99 -7.00 -10.47
N ALA A 18 3.02 -6.24 -9.94
CA ALA A 18 2.84 -4.82 -10.25
C ALA A 18 4.11 -4.00 -9.92
N GLY A 19 4.62 -3.27 -10.91
CA GLY A 19 5.74 -2.34 -10.73
C GLY A 19 5.30 -1.01 -10.09
N THR A 20 6.22 -0.04 -10.06
CA THR A 20 5.96 1.29 -9.47
C THR A 20 4.79 2.01 -10.15
N GLU A 21 4.76 2.08 -11.48
CA GLU A 21 3.67 2.76 -12.22
C GLU A 21 2.31 2.11 -11.99
N THR A 22 2.25 0.78 -12.00
CA THR A 22 1.01 0.06 -11.73
C THR A 22 0.54 0.27 -10.29
N ALA A 23 1.47 0.27 -9.32
CA ALA A 23 1.13 0.56 -7.94
C ALA A 23 0.66 2.01 -7.77
N LEU A 24 1.27 2.98 -8.45
CA LEU A 24 0.83 4.38 -8.45
C LEU A 24 -0.57 4.52 -9.06
N ALA A 25 -0.84 3.85 -10.18
CA ALA A 25 -2.18 3.83 -10.77
C ALA A 25 -3.22 3.24 -9.80
N SER A 26 -2.88 2.16 -9.08
CA SER A 26 -3.74 1.64 -8.01
C SER A 26 -3.94 2.62 -6.87
N VAL A 27 -2.90 3.39 -6.49
CA VAL A 27 -3.05 4.44 -5.47
C VAL A 27 -4.05 5.50 -5.92
N ILE A 28 -3.93 5.98 -7.16
CA ILE A 28 -4.84 7.00 -7.70
C ILE A 28 -6.27 6.44 -7.81
N ALA A 29 -6.43 5.19 -8.24
CA ALA A 29 -7.73 4.56 -8.38
C ALA A 29 -8.45 4.33 -7.04
N VAL A 30 -7.71 3.97 -5.99
CA VAL A 30 -8.28 3.65 -4.68
C VAL A 30 -8.41 4.91 -3.81
N PHE A 31 -7.32 5.68 -3.66
CA PHE A 31 -7.20 6.80 -2.72
C PHE A 31 -7.32 8.18 -3.37
N GLY A 32 -7.61 8.24 -4.67
CA GLY A 32 -7.80 9.47 -5.45
C GLY A 32 -6.52 10.22 -5.82
N ALA A 33 -5.48 10.20 -4.97
CA ALA A 33 -4.20 10.82 -5.26
C ALA A 33 -3.06 10.22 -4.41
N ALA A 34 -1.84 10.21 -4.95
CA ALA A 34 -0.62 9.98 -4.19
C ALA A 34 -0.15 11.30 -3.57
N LYS A 35 -0.48 11.52 -2.30
CA LYS A 35 -0.14 12.74 -1.56
C LYS A 35 1.30 12.70 -1.05
N PRO A 36 2.01 13.83 -1.00
CA PRO A 36 3.31 13.94 -0.35
C PRO A 36 3.31 13.41 1.08
N HIS A 37 4.43 12.80 1.49
CA HIS A 37 4.65 12.22 2.81
C HIS A 37 3.62 11.16 3.22
N CYS A 38 2.99 10.48 2.25
CA CYS A 38 2.04 9.39 2.53
C CYS A 38 2.59 8.03 2.09
N ALA A 39 2.23 6.99 2.84
CA ALA A 39 2.50 5.61 2.49
C ALA A 39 1.20 4.87 2.19
N TYR A 40 1.17 4.10 1.09
CA TYR A 40 0.02 3.33 0.63
C TYR A 40 0.37 1.85 0.59
N LEU A 41 -0.33 1.06 1.38
CA LEU A 41 -0.05 -0.35 1.57
C LEU A 41 -1.05 -1.20 0.78
N PHE A 42 -0.52 -2.23 0.13
CA PHE A 42 -1.29 -3.23 -0.59
C PHE A 42 -0.83 -4.62 -0.16
N ALA A 43 -1.76 -5.56 -0.05
CA ALA A 43 -1.45 -6.98 0.17
C ALA A 43 -1.85 -7.81 -1.04
N ASN A 44 -1.22 -8.98 -1.20
CA ASN A 44 -1.76 -9.98 -2.10
C ASN A 44 -2.98 -10.69 -1.49
N ARG A 45 -3.74 -11.42 -2.32
CA ARG A 45 -4.96 -12.11 -1.87
C ARG A 45 -4.74 -13.11 -0.71
N ARG A 46 -3.53 -13.64 -0.57
CA ARG A 46 -3.17 -14.58 0.52
C ARG A 46 -2.57 -13.88 1.74
N ALA A 47 -2.41 -12.56 1.69
CA ALA A 47 -1.71 -11.74 2.67
C ALA A 47 -0.31 -12.25 3.04
N THR A 48 0.40 -12.93 2.14
CA THR A 48 1.78 -13.41 2.36
C THR A 48 2.84 -12.44 1.84
N GLY A 49 2.42 -11.49 1.00
CA GLY A 49 3.25 -10.43 0.47
C GLY A 49 2.51 -9.11 0.51
N MET A 50 3.27 -8.03 0.72
CA MET A 50 2.78 -6.67 0.69
C MET A 50 3.70 -5.77 -0.14
N LYS A 51 3.13 -4.72 -0.70
CA LYS A 51 3.84 -3.59 -1.29
C LYS A 51 3.48 -2.32 -0.54
N ILE A 52 4.44 -1.40 -0.47
CA ILE A 52 4.27 -0.06 0.10
C ILE A 52 4.74 0.93 -0.94
N LEU A 53 3.83 1.76 -1.43
CA LEU A 53 4.18 2.92 -2.23
C LEU A 53 4.31 4.12 -1.30
N VAL A 54 5.47 4.77 -1.28
CA VAL A 54 5.71 5.95 -0.44
C VAL A 54 5.99 7.14 -1.35
N HIS A 55 5.26 8.22 -1.16
CA HIS A 55 5.60 9.51 -1.75
C HIS A 55 6.39 10.32 -0.72
N ASP A 56 7.68 10.58 -0.95
CA ASP A 56 8.55 11.24 0.04
C ASP A 56 8.50 12.77 0.01
N GLY A 57 7.83 13.33 -0.99
CA GLY A 57 7.69 14.78 -1.23
C GLY A 57 8.42 15.25 -2.49
N PHE A 58 9.40 14.47 -2.95
CA PHE A 58 10.20 14.72 -4.15
C PHE A 58 10.00 13.64 -5.22
N GLY A 59 9.66 12.42 -4.80
CA GLY A 59 9.44 11.29 -5.67
C GLY A 59 8.72 10.14 -4.97
N ILE A 60 8.71 9.00 -5.66
CA ILE A 60 8.01 7.80 -5.25
C ILE A 60 8.96 6.63 -5.04
N TRP A 61 8.70 5.86 -3.99
CA TRP A 61 9.40 4.63 -3.65
C TRP A 61 8.41 3.48 -3.66
N LEU A 62 8.86 2.30 -4.11
CA LEU A 62 8.09 1.07 -3.97
C LEU A 62 8.90 0.05 -3.18
N ALA A 63 8.49 -0.20 -1.94
CA ALA A 63 9.01 -1.29 -1.14
C ALA A 63 8.13 -2.54 -1.31
N ALA A 64 8.74 -3.72 -1.30
CA ALA A 64 8.04 -4.99 -1.31
C ALA A 64 8.54 -5.86 -0.16
N ARG A 65 7.63 -6.50 0.56
CA ARG A 65 7.94 -7.46 1.61
C ARG A 65 7.17 -8.74 1.40
N ARG A 66 7.86 -9.88 1.39
CA ARG A 66 7.27 -11.21 1.36
C ARG A 66 7.65 -11.95 2.63
N LEU A 67 6.68 -12.62 3.25
CA LEU A 67 6.94 -13.49 4.38
C LEU A 67 7.31 -14.89 3.87
N ASN A 68 8.34 -15.49 4.48
CA ASN A 68 8.70 -16.88 4.22
C ASN A 68 7.69 -17.85 4.87
N GLN A 69 7.10 -17.45 5.99
CA GLN A 69 6.06 -18.19 6.72
C GLN A 69 5.03 -17.22 7.31
N GLY A 70 3.78 -17.68 7.45
CA GLY A 70 2.68 -16.89 7.99
C GLY A 70 2.04 -15.94 6.97
N LYS A 71 1.22 -15.03 7.49
CA LYS A 71 0.48 -14.02 6.72
C LYS A 71 0.37 -12.72 7.52
N PHE A 72 0.30 -11.60 6.83
CA PHE A 72 -0.09 -10.32 7.40
C PHE A 72 -1.55 -10.38 7.86
N HIS A 73 -1.84 -9.71 8.96
CA HIS A 73 -3.22 -9.39 9.33
C HIS A 73 -3.66 -8.25 8.43
N TRP A 74 -4.67 -8.50 7.60
CA TRP A 74 -5.20 -7.53 6.64
C TRP A 74 -6.70 -7.39 6.84
N PRO A 75 -7.23 -6.17 6.91
CA PRO A 75 -8.67 -5.97 6.99
C PRO A 75 -9.32 -6.50 5.71
N GLY A 76 -10.36 -7.31 5.88
CA GLY A 76 -11.14 -7.80 4.75
C GLY A 76 -11.99 -6.68 4.13
N ILE A 77 -12.47 -6.92 2.90
CA ILE A 77 -13.28 -6.01 2.05
C ILE A 77 -14.50 -5.40 2.79
N ARG A 78 -14.95 -6.00 3.89
CA ARG A 78 -16.05 -5.48 4.72
C ARG A 78 -15.78 -4.07 5.31
N HIS A 79 -14.53 -3.61 5.35
CA HIS A 79 -14.16 -2.31 5.92
C HIS A 79 -14.13 -1.17 4.90
N GLY A 80 -14.65 -1.38 3.68
CA GLY A 80 -14.50 -0.43 2.56
C GLY A 80 -13.27 -0.73 1.71
N SER A 81 -13.00 0.06 0.67
CA SER A 81 -11.86 -0.13 -0.25
C SER A 81 -10.51 0.35 0.32
N GLU A 82 -10.55 1.25 1.29
CA GLU A 82 -9.38 1.89 1.90
C GLU A 82 -9.57 2.13 3.40
N MET A 83 -8.47 2.25 4.11
CA MET A 83 -8.44 2.54 5.55
C MET A 83 -7.19 3.35 5.90
N GLU A 84 -7.34 4.45 6.63
CA GLU A 84 -6.21 5.13 7.28
C GLU A 84 -5.80 4.34 8.52
N LEU A 85 -4.49 4.14 8.71
CA LEU A 85 -3.97 3.51 9.91
C LEU A 85 -3.64 4.59 10.93
N ASP A 86 -4.33 4.56 12.06
CA ASP A 86 -3.99 5.36 13.23
C ASP A 86 -2.62 4.89 13.79
N ALA A 87 -1.76 5.86 14.12
CA ALA A 87 -0.43 5.63 14.70
C ALA A 87 -0.50 5.38 16.21
#